data_AF-A0AAD4LSA0-F1
#
_entry.id   AF-A0AAD4LSA0-F1
#
_cell.length_a   1.000
_cell.length_b   1.000
_cell.length_c   1.000
_cell.angle_alpha   90.00
_cell.angle_beta   90.00
_cell.angle_gamma   90.00
#
_symmetry.space_group_name_H-M   'P 1'
#
loop_
_entity.id
_entity.type
_entity.pdbx_description
1 polymer ?
#
loop_
_entity_poly.entity_id
_entity_poly.type
_entity_poly.pdbx_seq_one_letter_code
_entity_poly.pdbx_strand_id
1 'polypeptide(L)'
;MASYDTLAASLFERMQGFLERLEIYIGTPLTPAMVEVLGKIMAEVLSVFGLVTKEMKQRRSKKYLKRLVGRTDVENALMRLDVLTQREMQMAVARNLEVTQGIDDNVKAIKTVTCSVDINVRTIREGM
;
A
#
# COMPACT_ATOMS: atom_id res chain seq x y z
N MET A 1 -15.58 -17.99 17.68
CA MET A 1 -16.55 -17.03 17.11
C MET A 1 -16.03 -15.62 17.38
N ALA A 2 -15.58 -14.88 16.37
CA ALA A 2 -15.21 -13.47 16.56
C ALA A 2 -16.46 -12.67 16.99
N SER A 3 -16.35 -11.80 18.00
CA SER A 3 -17.44 -10.86 18.28
C SER A 3 -17.52 -9.83 17.14
N TYR A 4 -18.70 -9.24 16.94
CA TYR A 4 -18.86 -8.10 16.03
C TYR A 4 -17.86 -6.97 16.37
N ASP A 5 -17.60 -6.77 17.65
CA ASP A 5 -16.65 -5.76 18.12
C ASP A 5 -15.20 -6.09 17.72
N THR A 6 -14.84 -7.37 17.68
CA THR A 6 -13.53 -7.84 17.21
C THR A 6 -13.36 -7.64 15.69
N LEU A 7 -14.43 -7.88 14.92
CA LEU A 7 -14.42 -7.62 13.47
C LEU A 7 -14.34 -6.11 13.17
N ALA A 8 -15.05 -5.28 13.94
CA ALA A 8 -14.97 -3.84 13.79
C ALA A 8 -13.58 -3.30 14.18
N ALA A 9 -12.99 -3.76 15.29
CA ALA A 9 -11.66 -3.34 15.71
C ALA A 9 -10.58 -3.71 14.67
N SER A 10 -10.56 -4.98 14.23
CA SER A 10 -9.60 -5.44 13.22
C SER A 10 -9.77 -4.73 11.87
N LEU A 11 -11.00 -4.36 11.50
CA LEU A 11 -11.25 -3.52 10.33
C LEU A 11 -10.61 -2.14 10.48
N PHE A 12 -10.86 -1.46 11.59
CA PHE A 12 -10.34 -0.10 11.82
C PHE A 12 -8.81 -0.08 11.84
N GLU A 13 -8.16 -1.06 12.45
CA GLU A 13 -6.70 -1.20 12.43
C GLU A 13 -6.15 -1.35 11.01
N ARG A 14 -6.75 -2.21 10.19
CA ARG A 14 -6.34 -2.42 8.79
C ARG A 14 -6.53 -1.16 7.95
N MET A 15 -7.63 -0.46 8.16
CA MET A 15 -7.93 0.80 7.48
C MET A 15 -6.97 1.91 7.87
N GLN A 16 -6.65 2.03 9.16
CA GLN A 16 -5.67 3.00 9.65
C GLN A 16 -4.31 2.73 9.00
N GLY A 17 -3.82 1.49 9.05
CA GLY A 17 -2.53 1.15 8.46
C GLY A 17 -2.47 1.43 6.95
N PHE A 18 -3.58 1.27 6.23
CA PHE A 18 -3.64 1.65 4.82
C PHE A 18 -3.59 3.17 4.61
N LEU A 19 -4.36 3.95 5.39
CA LEU A 19 -4.38 5.41 5.26
C LEU A 19 -3.02 6.04 5.56
N GLU A 20 -2.29 5.51 6.55
CA GLU A 20 -0.92 5.93 6.86
C GLU A 20 0.03 5.69 5.66
N ARG A 21 -0.11 4.56 4.96
CA ARG A 21 0.68 4.30 3.73
C ARG A 21 0.22 5.16 2.55
N LEU A 22 -1.07 5.47 2.46
CA LEU A 22 -1.62 6.30 1.39
C LEU A 22 -1.03 7.71 1.40
N GLU A 23 -0.76 8.28 2.58
CA GLU A 23 -0.11 9.58 2.73
C GLU A 23 1.28 9.60 2.05
N ILE A 24 2.05 8.53 2.22
CA ILE A 24 3.36 8.37 1.57
C ILE A 24 3.19 8.34 0.04
N TYR A 25 2.16 7.64 -0.45
CA TYR A 25 1.95 7.48 -1.88
C TYR A 25 1.52 8.74 -2.60
N ILE A 26 0.79 9.66 -1.94
CA ILE A 26 0.35 10.93 -2.55
C ILE A 26 1.56 11.81 -2.96
N GLY A 27 2.67 11.72 -2.23
CA GLY A 27 3.90 12.46 -2.52
C GLY A 27 4.82 11.82 -3.57
N THR A 28 4.47 10.65 -4.10
CA THR A 28 5.36 9.88 -5.00
C THR A 28 4.71 9.64 -6.37
N PRO A 29 5.48 9.64 -7.48
CA PRO A 29 4.92 9.29 -8.77
C PRO A 29 4.49 7.82 -8.71
N LEU A 30 3.20 7.49 -8.81
CA LEU A 30 2.70 6.10 -8.76
C LEU A 30 2.65 5.46 -10.15
N THR A 31 2.87 4.15 -10.24
CA THR A 31 2.59 3.41 -11.49
C THR A 31 1.08 3.26 -11.68
N PRO A 32 0.57 3.17 -12.92
CA PRO A 32 -0.86 2.98 -13.18
C PRO A 32 -1.45 1.75 -12.45
N ALA A 33 -0.68 0.66 -12.36
CA ALA A 33 -1.08 -0.55 -11.66
C ALA A 33 -1.22 -0.35 -10.14
N MET A 34 -0.34 0.45 -9.52
CA MET A 34 -0.47 0.80 -8.10
C MET A 34 -1.70 1.69 -7.87
N VAL A 35 -1.93 2.69 -8.73
CA VAL A 35 -3.13 3.55 -8.65
C VAL A 35 -4.41 2.72 -8.70
N GLU A 36 -4.48 1.72 -9.58
CA GLU A 36 -5.64 0.83 -9.69
C GLU A 36 -5.90 0.05 -8.38
N VAL A 37 -4.85 -0.52 -7.77
CA VAL A 37 -5.00 -1.28 -6.52
C VAL A 37 -5.36 -0.36 -5.35
N LEU A 38 -4.73 0.81 -5.24
CA LEU A 38 -5.08 1.80 -4.21
C LEU A 38 -6.55 2.25 -4.35
N GLY A 39 -7.01 2.46 -5.59
CA GLY A 39 -8.41 2.77 -5.87
C GLY A 39 -9.36 1.64 -5.43
N LYS A 40 -9.00 0.37 -5.67
CA LYS A 40 -9.77 -0.80 -5.20
C LYS A 40 -9.80 -0.90 -3.67
N ILE A 41 -8.69 -0.61 -3.00
CA ILE A 41 -8.65 -0.59 -1.53
C ILE A 41 -9.58 0.50 -0.99
N MET A 42 -9.52 1.71 -1.53
CA MET A 42 -10.41 2.81 -1.15
C MET A 42 -11.88 2.48 -1.40
N ALA A 43 -12.20 1.83 -2.53
CA ALA A 43 -13.55 1.38 -2.83
C ALA A 43 -14.05 0.39 -1.77
N GLU A 44 -13.25 -0.59 -1.37
CA GLU A 44 -13.67 -1.55 -0.34
C GLU A 44 -13.76 -0.94 1.07
N VAL A 45 -12.90 0.01 1.39
CA VAL A 45 -13.05 0.83 2.62
C VAL A 45 -14.42 1.51 2.64
N LEU A 46 -14.82 2.14 1.52
CA LEU A 46 -16.13 2.80 1.40
C LEU A 46 -17.28 1.79 1.43
N SER A 47 -17.14 0.62 0.80
CA SER A 47 -18.12 -0.47 0.86
C SER A 47 -18.42 -0.86 2.30
N VAL A 48 -17.37 -1.08 3.11
CA VAL A 48 -17.53 -1.48 4.50
C VAL A 48 -18.18 -0.38 5.33
N PHE A 49 -17.78 0.88 5.15
CA PHE A 49 -18.46 2.01 5.80
C PHE A 49 -19.94 2.10 5.42
N GLY A 50 -20.27 1.86 4.15
CA GLY A 50 -21.64 1.80 3.66
C GLY A 50 -22.46 0.72 4.36
N LEU A 51 -21.89 -0.48 4.49
CA LEU A 51 -22.52 -1.61 5.19
C LEU A 51 -22.73 -1.31 6.69
N VAL A 52 -21.71 -0.82 7.38
CA VAL A 52 -21.80 -0.47 8.81
C VAL A 52 -22.86 0.60 9.04
N THR A 53 -22.86 1.66 8.22
CA THR A 53 -23.84 2.75 8.32
C THR A 53 -25.27 2.28 8.04
N LYS A 54 -25.45 1.40 7.04
CA LYS A 54 -26.75 0.78 6.74
C LYS A 54 -27.26 -0.06 7.90
N GLU A 55 -26.39 -0.88 8.50
CA GLU A 55 -26.74 -1.69 9.67
C GLU A 55 -27.11 -0.82 10.88
N MET A 56 -26.36 0.25 11.16
CA MET A 56 -26.68 1.20 12.24
C MET A 56 -28.06 1.83 12.06
N LYS A 57 -28.42 2.26 10.85
CA LYS A 57 -29.77 2.80 10.55
C LYS A 57 -30.86 1.73 10.65
N GLN A 58 -30.56 0.49 10.24
CA GLN A 58 -31.53 -0.61 10.20
C GLN A 58 -31.76 -1.29 11.56
N ARG A 59 -30.86 -1.16 12.53
CA ARG A 59 -31.03 -1.65 13.92
C ARG A 59 -32.27 -1.12 14.64
N ARG A 60 -32.88 -0.02 14.16
CA ARG A 60 -34.20 0.45 14.63
C ARG A 60 -35.38 -0.43 14.21
N SER A 61 -35.22 -1.42 13.32
CA SER A 61 -36.39 -2.07 12.67
C SER A 61 -36.51 -3.60 12.73
N LYS A 62 -35.46 -4.43 12.68
CA LYS A 62 -35.64 -5.92 12.60
C LYS A 62 -34.44 -6.69 13.19
N LYS A 63 -34.52 -7.10 14.46
CA LYS A 63 -33.35 -7.39 15.33
C LYS A 63 -32.65 -8.76 15.16
N TYR A 64 -33.15 -9.73 14.37
CA TYR A 64 -32.58 -11.10 14.41
C TYR A 64 -32.18 -11.75 13.08
N LEU A 65 -32.80 -11.41 11.94
CA LEU A 65 -32.47 -12.05 10.65
C LEU A 65 -31.22 -11.45 9.95
N LYS A 66 -30.85 -10.19 10.26
CA LYS A 66 -29.73 -9.47 9.61
C LYS A 66 -28.35 -9.77 10.18
N ARG A 67 -28.27 -10.30 11.41
CA ARG A 67 -26.99 -10.54 12.10
C ARG A 67 -26.11 -11.60 11.42
N LEU A 68 -26.68 -12.53 10.66
CA LEU A 68 -25.90 -13.52 9.90
C LEU A 68 -25.48 -13.00 8.51
N VAL A 69 -26.38 -12.35 7.78
CA VAL A 69 -26.10 -11.82 6.43
C VAL A 69 -25.05 -10.71 6.51
N GLY A 70 -25.22 -9.73 7.40
CA GLY A 70 -24.26 -8.62 7.54
C GLY A 70 -22.90 -9.06 8.08
N ARG A 71 -22.80 -10.20 8.77
CA ARG A 71 -21.52 -10.72 9.26
C ARG A 71 -20.69 -11.32 8.13
N THR A 72 -21.33 -12.07 7.23
CA THR A 72 -20.66 -12.72 6.09
C THR A 72 -20.18 -11.68 5.08
N ASP A 73 -20.97 -10.64 4.80
CA ASP A 73 -20.59 -9.57 3.87
C ASP A 73 -19.39 -8.75 4.40
N VAL A 74 -19.38 -8.45 5.70
CA VAL A 74 -18.26 -7.74 6.35
C VAL A 74 -17.01 -8.61 6.39
N GLU A 75 -17.12 -9.89 6.76
CA GLU A 75 -16.00 -10.84 6.74
C GLU A 75 -15.41 -11.01 5.33
N ASN A 76 -16.26 -11.07 4.29
CA ASN A 76 -15.81 -11.13 2.90
C ASN A 76 -15.09 -9.86 2.45
N ALA A 77 -15.62 -8.69 2.80
CA ALA A 77 -14.98 -7.41 2.48
C ALA A 77 -13.64 -7.26 3.21
N LEU A 78 -13.55 -7.74 4.45
CA LEU A 78 -12.29 -7.82 5.21
C LEU A 78 -11.25 -8.72 4.53
N MET A 79 -11.66 -9.90 4.05
CA MET A 79 -10.75 -10.79 3.30
C MET A 79 -10.26 -10.12 2.01
N ARG A 80 -11.13 -9.42 1.30
CA ARG A 80 -10.73 -8.68 0.08
C ARG A 80 -9.77 -7.54 0.39
N LEU A 81 -10.01 -6.81 1.46
CA LEU A 81 -9.14 -5.74 1.94
C LEU A 81 -7.75 -6.29 2.29
N ASP A 82 -7.66 -7.45 2.94
CA ASP A 82 -6.39 -8.11 3.25
C ASP A 82 -5.62 -8.48 1.99
N VAL A 83 -6.29 -9.09 1.01
CA VAL A 83 -5.67 -9.48 -0.27
C VAL A 83 -5.15 -8.26 -1.03
N LEU A 84 -5.95 -7.18 -1.11
CA LEU A 84 -5.55 -5.96 -1.78
C LEU A 84 -4.40 -5.25 -1.05
N THR A 85 -4.43 -5.23 0.28
CA THR A 85 -3.35 -4.69 1.12
C THR A 85 -2.05 -5.44 0.90
N GLN A 86 -2.10 -6.79 0.91
CA GLN A 86 -0.93 -7.61 0.63
C GLN A 86 -0.36 -7.32 -0.77
N ARG A 87 -1.23 -7.16 -1.77
CA ARG A 87 -0.83 -6.83 -3.13
C ARG A 87 -0.17 -5.46 -3.23
N GLU A 88 -0.70 -4.46 -2.53
CA GLU A 88 -0.09 -3.13 -2.44
C GLU A 88 1.33 -3.19 -1.87
N MET A 89 1.52 -3.91 -0.75
CA MET A 89 2.85 -4.08 -0.14
C MET A 89 3.84 -4.77 -1.09
N GLN A 90 3.41 -5.83 -1.80
CA GLN A 90 4.27 -6.52 -2.76
C GLN A 90 4.69 -5.61 -3.93
N MET A 91 3.77 -4.78 -4.43
CA MET A 91 4.09 -3.82 -5.49
C MET A 91 5.04 -2.72 -5.01
N ALA A 92 4.89 -2.24 -3.77
CA ALA A 92 5.81 -1.28 -3.18
C ALA A 92 7.23 -1.85 -3.08
N VAL A 93 7.38 -3.10 -2.64
CA VAL A 93 8.68 -3.79 -2.60
C VAL A 93 9.28 -3.96 -4.00
N ALA A 94 8.49 -4.40 -4.98
CA ALA A 94 8.96 -4.55 -6.36
C ALA A 94 9.49 -3.23 -6.93
N ARG A 95 8.80 -2.12 -6.64
CA ARG A 95 9.22 -0.80 -7.10
C ARG A 95 10.46 -0.29 -6.38
N ASN A 96 10.57 -0.53 -5.07
CA ASN A 96 11.79 -0.19 -4.33
C ASN A 96 13.00 -0.92 -4.90
N LEU A 97 12.84 -2.18 -5.33
CA LEU A 97 13.89 -2.95 -5.98
C LEU A 97 14.29 -2.34 -7.33
N GLU A 98 13.32 -1.98 -8.17
CA GLU A 98 13.56 -1.31 -9.46
C GLU A 98 14.39 -0.02 -9.28
N VAL A 99 13.97 0.85 -8.33
CA VAL A 99 14.71 2.09 -8.03
C VAL A 99 16.11 1.80 -7.49
N THR A 100 16.25 0.79 -6.62
CA THR A 100 17.56 0.40 -6.06
C THR A 100 18.52 -0.11 -7.14
N GLN A 101 18.01 -0.89 -8.11
CA GLN A 101 18.81 -1.36 -9.25
C GLN A 101 19.27 -0.19 -10.13
N GLY A 102 18.36 0.76 -10.43
CA GLY A 102 18.74 1.97 -11.16
C GLY A 102 19.79 2.83 -10.43
N ILE A 103 19.72 2.90 -9.09
CA ILE A 103 20.75 3.57 -8.28
C ILE A 103 22.09 2.84 -8.38
N ASP A 104 22.11 1.51 -8.28
CA ASP A 104 23.34 0.72 -8.40
C ASP A 104 24.04 0.92 -9.75
N ASP A 105 23.28 0.94 -10.85
CA ASP A 105 23.82 1.21 -12.18
C ASP A 105 24.39 2.63 -12.31
N ASN A 106 23.67 3.63 -11.80
CA ASN A 106 24.16 5.01 -11.76
C ASN A 106 25.46 5.13 -10.93
N VAL A 107 25.54 4.47 -9.78
CA VAL A 107 26.74 4.46 -8.93
C VAL A 107 27.93 3.81 -9.64
N LYS A 108 27.72 2.70 -10.37
CA LYS A 108 28.77 2.08 -11.20
C LYS A 108 29.26 3.03 -12.29
N ALA A 109 28.34 3.73 -12.97
CA ALA A 109 28.71 4.71 -14.00
C ALA A 109 29.55 5.85 -13.42
N ILE A 110 29.14 6.39 -12.26
CA ILE A 110 29.89 7.44 -11.55
C ILE A 110 31.28 6.96 -11.12
N LYS A 111 31.40 5.71 -10.65
CA LYS A 111 32.69 5.11 -10.28
C LYS A 111 33.66 5.10 -11.46
N THR A 112 33.19 4.67 -12.64
CA THR A 112 34.00 4.65 -13.86
C THR A 112 34.52 6.04 -14.23
N VAL A 113 33.63 7.05 -14.21
CA VAL A 113 34.02 8.45 -14.50
C VAL A 113 35.04 8.96 -13.49
N THR A 114 34.84 8.69 -12.20
CA THR A 114 35.76 9.10 -11.14
C THR A 114 37.14 8.46 -11.32
N CYS A 115 37.23 7.19 -11.73
CA CYS A 115 38.50 6.53 -12.04
C CYS A 115 39.21 7.21 -13.23
N SER A 116 38.49 7.56 -14.30
CA SER A 116 39.08 8.28 -15.42
C SER A 116 39.61 9.66 -15.01
N VAL A 117 38.89 10.38 -14.16
CA VAL A 117 39.34 11.66 -13.62
C VAL A 117 40.60 11.51 -12.76
N ASP A 118 40.66 10.51 -11.88
CA ASP A 118 41.85 10.25 -11.05
C ASP A 118 43.10 9.96 -11.90
N ILE A 119 42.96 9.14 -12.94
CA ILE A 119 44.05 8.85 -13.89
C ILE A 119 44.54 10.14 -14.55
N ASN A 120 43.63 10.96 -15.10
CA ASN A 120 43.98 12.21 -15.77
C ASN A 120 44.70 13.19 -14.84
N VAL A 121 44.24 13.33 -13.59
CA VAL A 121 44.87 14.20 -12.58
C VAL A 121 46.29 13.74 -12.24
N ARG A 122 46.51 12.43 -12.11
CA ARG A 122 47.87 11.88 -11.88
C ARG A 122 48.79 12.15 -13.06
N THR A 123 48.33 11.92 -14.29
CA THR A 123 49.14 12.19 -15.49
C THR A 123 49.56 13.67 -15.60
N ILE A 124 48.66 14.60 -15.27
CA ILE A 124 49.00 16.04 -15.24
C ILE A 124 50.04 16.34 -14.17
N ARG A 125 49.90 15.75 -12.98
CA ARG A 125 50.83 15.96 -11.86
C ARG A 125 52.24 15.43 -12.14
N GLU A 126 52.34 14.30 -12.84
CA GLU A 126 53.63 13.64 -13.15
C GLU A 126 54.32 14.22 -14.39
N GLY A 127 53.57 14.91 -15.26
CA GLY A 127 54.10 15.60 -16.44
C GLY A 127 54.65 17.02 -16.18
N MET A 128 54.58 17.50 -14.94
CA MET A 128 55.18 18.75 -14.45
C MET A 128 56.45 18.46 -13.64
#